data_AF-A0A8T0JS28-F1
#
_entry.id   AF-A0A8T0JS28-F1
#
_cell.length_a   1.000
_cell.length_b   1.000
_cell.length_c   1.000
_cell.angle_alpha   90.00
_cell.angle_beta   90.00
_cell.angle_gamma   90.00
#
_symmetry.space_group_name_H-M   'P 1'
#
loop_
_entity.id
_entity.type
_entity.pdbx_description
1 polymer ?
#
loop_
_entity_poly.entity_id
_entity_poly.type
_entity_poly.pdbx_seq_one_letter_code
_entity_poly.pdbx_strand_id
1 'polypeptide(L)'
;MFGRSIVGSQITFHNVVNYGARGDGKSDDSHLQGKIVAPQRNEWAKGLQVDDKSSLILISQVNSLRILGSGQINGFGSSWWNCPSCQRPKVIGFEQCNDLRVSYLSIIDSPRAHVTVDGCNNAVFSHINIHAPGDSPNTDGFDISASKYITIQDSIIGTGDDCIAINGGSSFINATRIACGPGHGISVGSLGRNREHDTVEEVYVRNCSFTNTQNGARIKTWKGGSGFARKITYEKITLRKAFNPIIIDQHYDYDGLKVLRTLD
;
A
#
# COMPACT_ATOMS: atom_id res chain seq x y z
N MET A 1 -1.52 4.76 -27.49
CA MET A 1 -0.13 4.95 -28.00
C MET A 1 0.41 6.22 -27.36
N PHE A 2 1.60 6.14 -26.76
CA PHE A 2 2.55 7.16 -26.26
C PHE A 2 2.98 6.89 -24.82
N GLY A 3 4.03 6.06 -24.67
CA GLY A 3 4.88 6.06 -23.49
C GLY A 3 5.88 7.20 -23.62
N ARG A 4 5.73 8.24 -22.79
CA ARG A 4 6.79 9.21 -22.50
C ARG A 4 7.29 8.95 -21.09
N SER A 5 8.60 8.75 -20.96
CA SER A 5 9.28 8.81 -19.67
C SER A 5 9.13 10.24 -19.15
N ILE A 6 8.41 10.42 -18.04
CA ILE A 6 8.35 11.72 -17.34
C ILE A 6 9.63 11.79 -16.49
N VAL A 7 10.62 12.53 -16.95
CA VAL A 7 11.83 12.86 -16.20
C VAL A 7 11.86 14.37 -16.05
N GLY A 8 11.72 14.90 -14.84
CA GLY A 8 11.80 16.34 -14.58
C GLY A 8 11.53 16.73 -13.13
N SER A 9 12.23 17.76 -12.66
CA SER A 9 12.20 18.34 -11.31
C SER A 9 11.17 19.47 -11.12
N GLN A 10 10.26 19.66 -12.07
CA GLN A 10 9.15 20.60 -11.94
C GLN A 10 7.84 19.85 -11.70
N ILE A 11 7.02 20.35 -10.79
CA ILE A 11 5.62 19.92 -10.64
C ILE A 11 4.95 20.17 -11.99
N THR A 12 4.79 19.11 -12.77
CA THR A 12 4.23 19.20 -14.11
C THR A 12 2.78 18.75 -14.03
N PHE A 13 1.85 19.68 -14.17
CA PHE A 13 0.43 19.33 -14.26
C PHE A 13 0.16 18.75 -15.65
N HIS A 14 -0.10 17.45 -15.69
CA HIS A 14 -0.50 16.76 -16.90
C HIS A 14 -2.01 16.61 -16.92
N ASN A 15 -2.67 17.34 -17.83
CA ASN A 15 -4.10 17.16 -18.04
C ASN A 15 -4.34 15.74 -18.60
N VAL A 16 -5.00 14.90 -17.82
CA VAL A 16 -5.27 13.49 -18.12
C VAL A 16 -6.04 13.29 -19.43
N VAL A 17 -6.83 14.29 -19.86
CA VAL A 17 -7.51 14.28 -21.17
C VAL A 17 -6.51 14.20 -22.33
N ASN A 18 -5.34 14.84 -22.18
CA ASN A 18 -4.27 14.79 -23.18
C ASN A 18 -3.62 13.40 -23.29
N TYR A 19 -3.90 12.52 -22.33
CA TYR A 19 -3.40 11.15 -22.27
C TYR A 19 -4.53 10.12 -22.40
N GLY A 20 -5.71 10.55 -22.87
CA GLY A 20 -6.81 9.66 -23.25
C GLY A 20 -7.86 9.44 -22.17
N ALA A 21 -7.79 10.12 -21.02
CA ALA A 21 -8.90 10.12 -20.07
C ALA A 21 -10.15 10.72 -20.73
N ARG A 22 -11.27 10.02 -20.60
CA ARG A 22 -12.57 10.47 -21.11
C ARG A 22 -13.49 10.68 -19.92
N GLY A 23 -13.75 11.95 -19.59
CA GLY A 23 -14.83 12.29 -18.67
C GLY A 23 -16.17 12.13 -19.39
N ASP A 24 -16.97 11.14 -19.01
CA ASP A 24 -18.32 10.93 -19.56
C ASP A 24 -19.42 11.62 -18.71
N GLY A 25 -19.01 12.41 -17.71
CA GLY A 25 -19.90 13.07 -16.75
C GLY A 25 -20.47 12.14 -15.68
N LYS A 26 -20.01 10.89 -15.60
CA LYS A 26 -20.42 9.89 -14.59
C LYS A 26 -19.21 9.18 -13.94
N SER A 27 -18.14 8.96 -14.69
CA SER A 27 -16.87 8.36 -14.27
C SER A 27 -15.70 9.04 -15.00
N ASP A 28 -14.56 9.13 -14.32
CA ASP A 28 -13.28 9.38 -14.99
C ASP A 28 -12.69 8.02 -15.34
N ASP A 29 -12.73 7.64 -16.63
CA ASP A 29 -12.15 6.39 -17.10
C ASP A 29 -10.76 6.68 -17.68
N SER A 30 -9.73 6.44 -16.86
CA SER A 30 -8.32 6.66 -17.18
C SER A 30 -7.63 5.34 -17.53
N HIS A 31 -6.97 5.29 -18.69
CA HIS A 31 -6.21 4.11 -19.10
C HIS A 31 -4.71 4.31 -18.86
N LEU A 32 -4.12 3.59 -17.90
CA LEU A 32 -2.68 3.65 -17.65
C LEU A 32 -1.98 2.55 -18.46
N GLN A 33 -1.39 2.95 -19.58
CA GLN A 33 -0.65 2.09 -20.49
C GLN A 33 0.81 2.55 -20.58
N GLY A 34 1.73 1.62 -20.83
CA GLY A 34 3.17 1.92 -20.94
C GLY A 34 3.88 1.96 -19.59
N LYS A 35 5.00 2.69 -19.50
CA LYS A 35 5.86 2.72 -18.32
C LYS A 35 6.05 4.15 -17.83
N ILE A 36 5.71 4.40 -16.56
CA ILE A 36 6.08 5.60 -15.80
C ILE A 36 7.30 5.24 -14.97
N VAL A 37 8.34 6.07 -14.98
CA VAL A 37 9.57 5.84 -14.20
C VAL A 37 9.86 7.09 -13.39
N ALA A 38 9.94 6.94 -12.07
CA ALA A 38 10.31 8.01 -11.18
C ALA A 38 11.76 8.46 -11.42
N PRO A 39 12.09 9.74 -11.20
CA PRO A 39 13.47 10.19 -11.18
C PRO A 39 14.24 9.58 -10.00
N GLN A 40 15.57 9.51 -10.13
CA GLN A 40 16.44 9.13 -9.01
C GLN A 40 16.33 10.14 -7.87
N ARG A 41 16.61 9.72 -6.63
CA ARG A 41 16.58 10.57 -5.43
C ARG A 41 17.18 11.96 -5.63
N ASN A 42 18.39 12.05 -6.19
CA ASN A 42 19.09 13.33 -6.36
C ASN A 42 18.40 14.26 -7.37
N GLU A 43 17.71 13.71 -8.37
CA GLU A 43 16.93 14.50 -9.34
C GLU A 43 15.55 14.86 -8.79
N TRP A 44 14.93 13.96 -8.03
CA TRP A 44 13.63 14.22 -7.41
C TRP A 44 13.71 15.30 -6.32
N ALA A 45 14.77 15.26 -5.49
CA ALA A 45 14.97 16.20 -4.40
C ALA A 45 15.59 17.53 -4.83
N LYS A 46 15.98 17.70 -6.11
CA LYS A 46 16.53 18.96 -6.62
C LYS A 46 15.45 20.04 -6.66
N GLY A 47 15.50 20.95 -5.69
CA GLY A 47 14.62 22.11 -5.62
C GLY A 47 13.24 21.83 -5.01
N LEU A 48 13.00 20.62 -4.49
CA LEU A 48 11.75 20.23 -3.84
C LEU A 48 12.05 19.51 -2.52
N GLN A 49 11.32 19.86 -1.46
CA GLN A 49 11.30 19.06 -0.23
C GLN A 49 10.43 17.82 -0.49
N VAL A 50 11.08 16.69 -0.76
CA VAL A 50 10.42 15.39 -0.92
C VAL A 50 10.54 14.61 0.37
N ASP A 51 9.40 14.23 0.93
CA ASP A 51 9.29 13.54 2.22
C ASP A 51 8.32 12.33 2.14
N ASP A 52 7.96 11.75 3.28
CA ASP A 52 7.03 10.62 3.34
C ASP A 52 5.55 10.96 3.16
N LYS A 53 5.23 12.25 3.06
CA LYS A 53 3.90 12.71 2.66
C LYS A 53 3.77 12.79 1.14
N SER A 54 4.90 12.98 0.46
CA SER A 54 4.98 13.09 -1.00
C SER A 54 4.64 11.76 -1.71
N SER A 55 4.04 11.85 -2.90
CA SER A 55 3.78 10.72 -3.79
C SER A 55 4.20 11.07 -5.22
N LEU A 56 4.69 10.10 -6.01
CA LEU A 56 4.94 10.31 -7.45
C LEU A 56 3.65 10.66 -8.18
N ILE A 57 2.58 9.93 -7.87
CA ILE A 57 1.23 10.16 -8.38
C ILE A 57 0.32 10.29 -7.17
N LEU A 58 -0.29 11.45 -7.00
CA LEU A 58 -1.32 11.68 -5.99
C LEU A 58 -2.65 11.95 -6.70
N ILE A 59 -3.67 11.18 -6.33
CA ILE A 59 -5.04 11.36 -6.78
C ILE A 59 -5.87 11.68 -5.54
N SER A 60 -6.40 12.89 -5.47
CA SER A 60 -7.10 13.39 -4.29
C SER A 60 -8.48 13.90 -4.66
N GLN A 61 -9.49 13.55 -3.85
CA GLN A 61 -10.87 14.02 -3.96
C GLN A 61 -11.52 13.77 -5.33
N VAL A 62 -11.21 12.62 -5.94
CA VAL A 62 -11.83 12.17 -7.20
C VAL A 62 -12.80 11.02 -6.91
N ASN A 63 -14.07 11.22 -7.24
CA ASN A 63 -15.10 10.19 -7.09
C ASN A 63 -15.33 9.45 -8.40
N SER A 64 -15.74 8.18 -8.31
CA SER A 64 -16.08 7.33 -9.47
C SER A 64 -14.96 7.21 -10.50
N LEU A 65 -13.70 7.31 -10.06
CA LEU A 65 -12.52 7.11 -10.90
C LEU A 65 -12.35 5.62 -11.23
N ARG A 66 -12.08 5.32 -12.51
CA ARG A 66 -11.62 4.02 -12.96
C ARG A 66 -10.25 4.14 -13.60
N ILE A 67 -9.28 3.39 -13.08
CA ILE A 67 -7.97 3.22 -13.69
C ILE A 67 -7.86 1.79 -14.21
N LEU A 68 -7.70 1.64 -15.52
CA LEU A 68 -7.56 0.35 -16.17
C LEU A 68 -6.29 0.33 -17.04
N GLY A 69 -5.50 -0.74 -16.97
CA GLY A 69 -4.48 -0.97 -17.99
C GLY A 69 -3.28 -1.72 -17.47
N SER A 70 -2.59 -2.42 -18.37
CA SER A 70 -1.40 -3.23 -18.08
C SER A 70 -0.12 -2.39 -17.95
N GLY A 71 -0.25 -1.12 -17.58
CA GLY A 71 0.87 -0.21 -17.43
C GLY A 71 1.71 -0.53 -16.19
N GLN A 72 2.95 -0.06 -16.21
CA GLN A 72 3.92 -0.21 -15.12
C GLN A 72 4.32 1.15 -14.57
N ILE A 73 4.32 1.28 -13.24
CA ILE A 73 4.91 2.43 -12.54
C ILE A 73 6.14 1.92 -11.80
N ASN A 74 7.32 2.45 -12.12
CA ASN A 74 8.58 2.16 -11.43
C ASN A 74 8.93 3.33 -10.53
N GLY A 75 8.99 3.11 -9.22
CA GLY A 75 9.29 4.14 -8.21
C GLY A 75 10.77 4.48 -8.05
N PHE A 76 11.66 3.75 -8.71
CA PHE A 76 13.11 3.91 -8.65
C PHE A 76 13.67 3.92 -7.21
N GLY A 77 13.08 3.08 -6.36
CA GLY A 77 13.30 3.01 -4.91
C GLY A 77 14.73 2.67 -4.52
N SER A 78 15.50 1.97 -5.37
CA SER A 78 16.91 1.65 -5.12
C SER A 78 17.78 2.87 -4.86
N SER A 79 17.41 4.04 -5.41
CA SER A 79 18.10 5.31 -5.14
C SER A 79 17.80 5.91 -3.75
N TRP A 80 16.83 5.35 -3.03
CA TRP A 80 16.35 5.82 -1.73
C TRP A 80 16.66 4.83 -0.58
N TRP A 81 16.70 3.53 -0.85
CA TRP A 81 16.80 2.48 0.17
C TRP A 81 18.13 2.46 0.94
N ASN A 82 19.18 3.10 0.43
CA ASN A 82 20.45 3.26 1.14
C ASN A 82 20.36 4.14 2.40
N CYS A 83 19.22 4.80 2.62
CA CYS A 83 18.91 5.53 3.84
C CYS A 83 17.52 5.13 4.36
N PRO A 84 17.41 4.02 5.10
CA PRO A 84 16.12 3.55 5.62
C PRO A 84 15.42 4.56 6.54
N SER A 85 16.20 5.34 7.30
CA SER A 85 15.73 6.39 8.21
C SER A 85 15.39 7.71 7.52
N CYS A 86 15.69 7.87 6.24
CA CYS A 86 15.32 9.05 5.49
C CYS A 86 13.81 9.07 5.21
N GLN A 87 13.26 10.28 5.13
CA GLN A 87 11.94 10.49 4.55
C GLN A 87 11.99 10.15 3.05
N ARG A 88 11.02 9.34 2.61
CA ARG A 88 11.00 8.73 1.27
C ARG A 88 9.59 8.81 0.70
N PRO A 89 9.44 9.21 -0.57
CA PRO A 89 8.12 9.37 -1.18
C PRO A 89 7.44 8.02 -1.41
N LYS A 90 6.13 8.06 -1.54
CA LYS A 90 5.28 6.96 -1.99
C LYS A 90 5.20 6.96 -3.52
N VAL A 91 4.73 5.86 -4.12
CA VAL A 91 4.54 5.82 -5.58
C VAL A 91 3.16 6.34 -5.98
N ILE A 92 2.08 5.67 -5.57
CA ILE A 92 0.73 6.11 -5.91
C ILE A 92 -0.14 6.23 -4.66
N GLY A 93 -0.76 7.39 -4.48
CA GLY A 93 -1.66 7.65 -3.37
C GLY A 93 -3.05 8.03 -3.85
N PHE A 94 -4.06 7.50 -3.15
CA PHE A 94 -5.47 7.85 -3.30
C PHE A 94 -5.95 8.46 -1.99
N GLU A 95 -6.37 9.72 -2.03
CA GLU A 95 -6.85 10.46 -0.88
C GLU A 95 -8.30 10.89 -1.10
N GLN A 96 -9.20 10.52 -0.19
CA GLN A 96 -10.61 10.94 -0.23
C GLN A 96 -11.31 10.62 -1.57
N CYS A 97 -10.92 9.51 -2.19
CA CYS A 97 -11.50 9.05 -3.46
C CYS A 97 -12.60 8.03 -3.19
N ASN A 98 -13.84 8.34 -3.56
CA ASN A 98 -14.96 7.43 -3.38
C ASN A 98 -15.32 6.70 -4.68
N ASP A 99 -15.87 5.50 -4.57
CA ASP A 99 -16.28 4.69 -5.74
C ASP A 99 -15.11 4.41 -6.72
N LEU A 100 -13.90 4.27 -6.19
CA LEU A 100 -12.67 4.08 -6.94
C LEU A 100 -12.53 2.64 -7.45
N ARG A 101 -12.13 2.46 -8.72
CA ARG A 101 -11.76 1.17 -9.30
C ARG A 101 -10.39 1.23 -9.95
N VAL A 102 -9.46 0.39 -9.52
CA VAL A 102 -8.12 0.31 -10.12
C VAL A 102 -7.85 -1.12 -10.51
N SER A 103 -7.44 -1.37 -11.75
CA SER A 103 -7.15 -2.74 -12.19
C SER A 103 -6.03 -2.88 -13.20
N TYR A 104 -5.36 -4.04 -13.15
CA TYR A 104 -4.30 -4.50 -14.07
C TYR A 104 -2.97 -3.74 -14.00
N LEU A 105 -2.75 -2.90 -12.99
CA LEU A 105 -1.51 -2.14 -12.85
C LEU A 105 -0.37 -2.98 -12.28
N SER A 106 0.84 -2.74 -12.78
CA SER A 106 2.08 -3.19 -12.16
C SER A 106 2.80 -2.01 -11.48
N ILE A 107 3.21 -2.16 -10.23
CA ILE A 107 3.91 -1.11 -9.48
C ILE A 107 5.17 -1.73 -8.87
N ILE A 108 6.33 -1.21 -9.24
CA ILE A 108 7.61 -1.82 -8.86
C ILE A 108 8.55 -0.83 -8.21
N ASP A 109 9.39 -1.34 -7.30
CA ASP A 109 10.49 -0.62 -6.66
C ASP A 109 10.06 0.73 -6.05
N SER A 110 9.00 0.75 -5.23
CA SER A 110 8.63 1.97 -4.53
C SER A 110 9.70 2.39 -3.50
N PRO A 111 10.04 3.68 -3.37
CA PRO A 111 10.93 4.16 -2.30
C PRO A 111 10.38 3.90 -0.90
N ARG A 112 9.06 3.85 -0.74
CA ARG A 112 8.32 3.51 0.49
C ARG A 112 7.07 2.71 0.10
N ALA A 113 5.88 2.97 0.67
CA ALA A 113 4.66 2.27 0.27
C ALA A 113 4.36 2.42 -1.23
N HIS A 114 3.90 1.35 -1.87
CA HIS A 114 3.56 1.34 -3.30
C HIS A 114 2.23 2.03 -3.53
N VAL A 115 1.19 1.58 -2.81
CA VAL A 115 -0.16 2.14 -2.88
C VAL A 115 -0.58 2.63 -1.51
N THR A 116 -1.00 3.90 -1.41
CA THR A 116 -1.65 4.41 -0.19
C THR A 116 -3.11 4.74 -0.46
N VAL A 117 -3.99 4.35 0.47
CA VAL A 117 -5.44 4.53 0.39
C VAL A 117 -5.89 5.20 1.68
N ASP A 118 -6.15 6.51 1.61
CA ASP A 118 -6.46 7.33 2.77
C ASP A 118 -7.81 8.03 2.61
N GLY A 119 -8.68 7.92 3.62
CA GLY A 119 -10.00 8.56 3.61
C GLY A 119 -10.93 8.10 2.48
N CYS A 120 -10.68 6.94 1.86
CA CYS A 120 -11.44 6.47 0.70
C CYS A 120 -12.66 5.62 1.12
N ASN A 121 -13.71 5.65 0.30
CA ASN A 121 -14.91 4.84 0.52
C ASN A 121 -15.28 4.06 -0.75
N ASN A 122 -15.58 2.77 -0.61
CA ASN A 122 -16.01 1.91 -1.72
C ASN A 122 -14.96 1.83 -2.85
N ALA A 123 -13.73 1.45 -2.49
CA ALA A 123 -12.64 1.28 -3.45
C ALA A 123 -12.36 -0.19 -3.74
N VAL A 124 -12.14 -0.53 -5.02
CA VAL A 124 -11.74 -1.88 -5.45
C VAL A 124 -10.45 -1.84 -6.24
N PHE A 125 -9.47 -2.61 -5.78
CA PHE A 125 -8.19 -2.86 -6.44
C PHE A 125 -8.16 -4.32 -6.89
N SER A 126 -8.04 -4.56 -8.20
CA SER A 126 -8.05 -5.93 -8.74
C SER A 126 -6.88 -6.17 -9.70
N HIS A 127 -6.30 -7.37 -9.70
CA HIS A 127 -5.20 -7.69 -10.63
C HIS A 127 -4.02 -6.73 -10.53
N ILE A 128 -3.68 -6.32 -9.30
CA ILE A 128 -2.54 -5.46 -9.04
C ILE A 128 -1.30 -6.33 -8.83
N ASN A 129 -0.21 -5.99 -9.49
CA ASN A 129 1.07 -6.68 -9.34
C ASN A 129 2.09 -5.73 -8.70
N ILE A 130 2.52 -6.03 -7.48
CA ILE A 130 3.48 -5.24 -6.72
C ILE A 130 4.77 -6.04 -6.55
N HIS A 131 5.91 -5.42 -6.83
CA HIS A 131 7.21 -6.05 -6.67
C HIS A 131 8.28 -5.07 -6.17
N ALA A 132 8.90 -5.41 -5.05
CA ALA A 132 10.16 -4.85 -4.57
C ALA A 132 11.01 -5.96 -3.89
N PRO A 133 12.33 -5.76 -3.75
CA PRO A 133 13.19 -6.69 -3.03
C PRO A 133 12.69 -6.97 -1.59
N GLY A 134 12.91 -8.20 -1.10
CA GLY A 134 12.45 -8.58 0.26
C GLY A 134 13.17 -7.86 1.40
N ASP A 135 14.25 -7.14 1.11
CA ASP A 135 15.04 -6.33 2.03
C ASP A 135 14.86 -4.81 1.81
N SER A 136 13.96 -4.39 0.91
CA SER A 136 13.68 -2.96 0.72
C SER A 136 12.87 -2.39 1.90
N PRO A 137 13.36 -1.35 2.59
CA PRO A 137 12.78 -0.94 3.88
C PRO A 137 11.43 -0.24 3.69
N ASN A 138 10.40 -0.58 4.48
CA ASN A 138 9.10 0.11 4.51
C ASN A 138 8.42 0.25 3.14
N THR A 139 8.58 -0.77 2.29
CA THR A 139 8.00 -0.77 0.95
C THR A 139 6.65 -1.47 0.90
N ASP A 140 5.74 -1.09 1.80
CA ASP A 140 4.42 -1.69 1.95
C ASP A 140 3.71 -1.79 0.59
N GLY A 141 2.95 -2.86 0.38
CA GLY A 141 2.19 -3.05 -0.86
C GLY A 141 1.01 -2.08 -0.90
N PHE A 142 0.08 -2.28 0.03
CA PHE A 142 -0.99 -1.34 0.33
C PHE A 142 -0.87 -0.83 1.76
N ASP A 143 -0.94 0.48 1.93
CA ASP A 143 -1.10 1.14 3.22
C ASP A 143 -2.47 1.81 3.25
N ILE A 144 -3.38 1.32 4.10
CA ILE A 144 -4.78 1.74 4.16
C ILE A 144 -5.04 2.44 5.48
N SER A 145 -5.53 3.68 5.44
CA SER A 145 -5.90 4.47 6.61
C SER A 145 -7.25 5.15 6.43
N ALA A 146 -7.99 5.36 7.54
CA ALA A 146 -9.24 6.12 7.57
C ALA A 146 -10.27 5.75 6.48
N SER A 147 -10.27 4.49 6.02
CA SER A 147 -10.97 4.09 4.80
C SER A 147 -12.02 3.02 5.05
N LYS A 148 -13.08 2.99 4.24
CA LYS A 148 -14.22 2.07 4.40
C LYS A 148 -14.57 1.33 3.12
N TYR A 149 -14.98 0.07 3.24
CA TYR A 149 -15.40 -0.76 2.09
C TYR A 149 -14.31 -0.87 1.02
N ILE A 150 -13.12 -1.27 1.45
CA ILE A 150 -11.96 -1.43 0.57
C ILE A 150 -11.82 -2.90 0.22
N THR A 151 -11.81 -3.21 -1.07
CA THR A 151 -11.55 -4.56 -1.57
C THR A 151 -10.23 -4.59 -2.35
N ILE A 152 -9.33 -5.49 -1.95
CA ILE A 152 -8.12 -5.83 -2.70
C ILE A 152 -8.26 -7.29 -3.11
N GLN A 153 -8.19 -7.57 -4.41
CA GLN A 153 -8.42 -8.92 -4.91
C GLN A 153 -7.54 -9.31 -6.09
N ASP A 154 -7.38 -10.62 -6.28
CA ASP A 154 -6.75 -11.20 -7.48
C ASP A 154 -5.35 -10.65 -7.76
N SER A 155 -4.57 -10.42 -6.71
CA SER A 155 -3.34 -9.61 -6.79
C SER A 155 -2.11 -10.37 -6.28
N ILE A 156 -0.94 -10.01 -6.80
CA ILE A 156 0.37 -10.54 -6.40
C ILE A 156 1.16 -9.40 -5.77
N ILE A 157 1.67 -9.61 -4.56
CA ILE A 157 2.32 -8.56 -3.78
C ILE A 157 3.60 -9.13 -3.16
N GLY A 158 4.75 -8.68 -3.66
CA GLY A 158 6.06 -8.95 -3.08
C GLY A 158 6.75 -7.65 -2.70
N THR A 159 7.21 -7.54 -1.45
CA THR A 159 7.74 -6.31 -0.86
C THR A 159 8.81 -6.64 0.19
N GLY A 160 9.50 -5.63 0.72
CA GLY A 160 10.31 -5.75 1.93
C GLY A 160 9.61 -5.33 3.24
N ASP A 161 8.31 -5.04 3.20
CA ASP A 161 7.48 -4.77 4.39
C ASP A 161 6.07 -5.38 4.23
N ASP A 162 5.03 -4.85 4.85
CA ASP A 162 3.68 -5.41 4.78
C ASP A 162 3.18 -5.56 3.34
N CYS A 163 2.54 -6.69 3.02
CA CYS A 163 1.80 -6.81 1.75
C CYS A 163 0.60 -5.87 1.77
N ILE A 164 -0.12 -5.86 2.90
CA ILE A 164 -1.24 -4.94 3.18
C ILE A 164 -1.14 -4.55 4.65
N ALA A 165 -1.01 -3.26 4.93
CA ALA A 165 -1.12 -2.65 6.25
C ALA A 165 -2.49 -1.96 6.38
N ILE A 166 -3.26 -2.31 7.41
CA ILE A 166 -4.59 -1.76 7.70
C ILE A 166 -4.49 -0.92 8.98
N ASN A 167 -4.37 0.39 8.83
CA ASN A 167 -4.16 1.35 9.88
C ASN A 167 -5.47 1.94 10.43
N GLY A 168 -5.35 2.76 11.47
CA GLY A 168 -6.47 3.32 12.24
C GLY A 168 -7.53 4.03 11.39
N GLY A 169 -8.77 3.98 11.88
CA GLY A 169 -9.95 4.56 11.22
C GLY A 169 -10.49 3.72 10.07
N SER A 170 -9.97 2.50 9.87
CA SER A 170 -10.35 1.65 8.73
C SER A 170 -11.40 0.61 9.11
N SER A 171 -12.38 0.37 8.23
CA SER A 171 -13.38 -0.68 8.46
C SER A 171 -13.90 -1.32 7.18
N PHE A 172 -14.45 -2.54 7.27
CA PHE A 172 -14.98 -3.29 6.11
C PHE A 172 -13.91 -3.47 5.03
N ILE A 173 -12.79 -4.07 5.41
CA ILE A 173 -11.64 -4.31 4.52
C ILE A 173 -11.65 -5.77 4.09
N ASN A 174 -11.67 -6.02 2.79
CA ASN A 174 -11.66 -7.36 2.22
C ASN A 174 -10.42 -7.57 1.35
N ALA A 175 -9.51 -8.44 1.79
CA ALA A 175 -8.36 -8.89 1.01
C ALA A 175 -8.58 -10.35 0.59
N THR A 176 -8.73 -10.62 -0.70
CA THR A 176 -9.04 -11.98 -1.16
C THR A 176 -8.27 -12.43 -2.39
N ARG A 177 -7.87 -13.71 -2.43
CA ARG A 177 -7.10 -14.25 -3.57
C ARG A 177 -5.81 -13.47 -3.81
N ILE A 178 -5.07 -13.21 -2.72
CA ILE A 178 -3.80 -12.50 -2.73
C ILE A 178 -2.65 -13.49 -2.60
N ALA A 179 -1.67 -13.40 -3.50
CA ALA A 179 -0.37 -14.04 -3.33
C ALA A 179 0.61 -13.02 -2.73
N CYS A 180 0.85 -13.13 -1.42
CA CYS A 180 1.74 -12.28 -0.65
C CYS A 180 3.10 -12.98 -0.49
N GLY A 181 4.20 -12.27 -0.73
CA GLY A 181 5.54 -12.80 -0.49
C GLY A 181 6.57 -12.49 -1.57
N PRO A 182 7.81 -12.09 -1.19
CA PRO A 182 8.29 -11.84 0.19
C PRO A 182 7.59 -10.62 0.84
N GLY A 183 7.82 -10.39 2.14
CA GLY A 183 7.27 -9.24 2.88
C GLY A 183 6.91 -9.58 4.34
N HIS A 184 6.19 -8.69 5.03
CA HIS A 184 5.83 -8.82 6.45
C HIS A 184 4.42 -9.37 6.69
N GLY A 185 3.72 -9.79 5.63
CA GLY A 185 2.38 -10.40 5.73
C GLY A 185 1.25 -9.41 5.53
N ILE A 186 0.04 -9.79 5.95
CA ILE A 186 -1.11 -8.89 5.98
C ILE A 186 -1.34 -8.52 7.44
N SER A 187 -1.29 -7.22 7.70
CA SER A 187 -1.15 -6.66 9.04
C SER A 187 -2.28 -5.69 9.36
N VAL A 188 -2.86 -5.83 10.55
CA VAL A 188 -3.66 -4.77 11.17
C VAL A 188 -2.74 -3.96 12.08
N GLY A 189 -2.70 -2.65 11.86
CA GLY A 189 -1.87 -1.69 12.57
C GLY A 189 -0.59 -1.27 11.82
N SER A 190 0.30 -0.51 12.46
CA SER A 190 0.34 -0.34 13.92
C SER A 190 -0.75 0.60 14.44
N LEU A 191 -1.49 0.18 15.47
CA LEU A 191 -2.58 0.97 16.07
C LEU A 191 -2.15 1.58 17.42
N GLY A 192 -2.61 2.77 17.72
CA GLY A 192 -2.45 3.46 18.99
C GLY A 192 -1.09 4.09 19.19
N ARG A 193 -0.38 4.39 18.08
CA ARG A 193 0.92 5.07 18.13
C ARG A 193 0.77 6.39 18.88
N ASN A 194 1.81 6.81 19.61
CA ASN A 194 1.78 8.05 20.39
C ASN A 194 0.64 8.13 21.44
N ARG A 195 0.16 6.97 21.93
CA ARG A 195 -0.99 6.86 22.85
C ARG A 195 -2.32 7.33 22.24
N GLU A 196 -2.40 7.36 20.91
CA GLU A 196 -3.63 7.73 20.21
C GLU A 196 -4.70 6.64 20.35
N HIS A 197 -5.93 7.03 19.99
CA HIS A 197 -7.08 6.13 19.93
C HIS A 197 -7.32 5.68 18.49
N ASP A 198 -7.01 4.42 18.20
CA ASP A 198 -7.17 3.85 16.87
C ASP A 198 -8.18 2.72 16.84
N THR A 199 -8.93 2.65 15.75
CA THR A 199 -9.93 1.60 15.55
C THR A 199 -9.76 0.93 14.20
N VAL A 200 -9.84 -0.39 14.19
CA VAL A 200 -10.00 -1.21 12.99
C VAL A 200 -11.06 -2.28 13.25
N GLU A 201 -12.01 -2.43 12.34
CA GLU A 201 -13.01 -3.50 12.44
C GLU A 201 -13.52 -4.04 11.11
N GLU A 202 -14.13 -5.23 11.16
CA GLU A 202 -14.73 -5.87 9.99
C GLU A 202 -13.69 -6.11 8.88
N VAL A 203 -12.59 -6.81 9.24
CA VAL A 203 -11.52 -7.16 8.28
C VAL A 203 -11.64 -8.62 7.91
N TYR A 204 -11.61 -8.90 6.62
CA TYR A 204 -11.71 -10.24 6.08
C TYR A 204 -10.56 -10.51 5.11
N VAL A 205 -9.69 -11.45 5.49
CA VAL A 205 -8.56 -11.90 4.66
C VAL A 205 -8.83 -13.35 4.28
N ARG A 206 -9.08 -13.62 3.00
CA ARG A 206 -9.55 -14.95 2.57
C ARG A 206 -8.94 -15.47 1.29
N ASN A 207 -8.62 -16.77 1.26
CA ASN A 207 -8.04 -17.45 0.11
C ASN A 207 -6.69 -16.83 -0.30
N CYS A 208 -5.86 -16.46 0.67
CA CYS A 208 -4.57 -15.83 0.43
C CYS A 208 -3.42 -16.82 0.66
N SER A 209 -2.32 -16.68 -0.06
CA SER A 209 -1.10 -17.43 0.17
C SER A 209 0.03 -16.51 0.59
N PHE A 210 0.84 -16.95 1.54
CA PHE A 210 2.00 -16.23 2.06
C PHE A 210 3.24 -17.08 1.83
N THR A 211 4.21 -16.57 1.08
CA THR A 211 5.44 -17.31 0.74
C THR A 211 6.69 -16.51 1.08
N ASN A 212 7.60 -17.09 1.87
CA ASN A 212 8.84 -16.41 2.31
C ASN A 212 8.56 -15.06 2.99
N THR A 213 7.54 -14.99 3.84
CA THR A 213 7.18 -13.78 4.58
C THR A 213 7.72 -13.82 6.00
N GLN A 214 7.95 -12.65 6.61
CA GLN A 214 8.22 -12.57 8.03
C GLN A 214 6.99 -13.01 8.84
N ASN A 215 5.78 -12.60 8.43
CA ASN A 215 4.55 -12.99 9.11
C ASN A 215 3.48 -13.43 8.11
N GLY A 216 2.53 -14.25 8.57
CA GLY A 216 1.28 -14.52 7.85
C GLY A 216 0.23 -13.48 8.22
N ALA A 217 -0.60 -13.82 9.20
CA ALA A 217 -1.55 -12.90 9.81
C ALA A 217 -0.88 -12.12 10.95
N ARG A 218 -0.97 -10.79 10.93
CA ARG A 218 -0.38 -9.94 11.97
C ARG A 218 -1.35 -8.91 12.52
N ILE A 219 -1.33 -8.69 13.83
CA ILE A 219 -1.96 -7.55 14.50
C ILE A 219 -0.90 -6.89 15.39
N LYS A 220 -0.67 -5.59 15.23
CA LYS A 220 0.33 -4.81 15.97
C LYS A 220 -0.31 -3.58 16.61
N THR A 221 -0.30 -3.49 17.93
CA THR A 221 -0.79 -2.33 18.69
C THR A 221 0.27 -1.82 19.66
N TRP A 222 0.39 -0.51 19.76
CA TRP A 222 1.36 0.16 20.61
C TRP A 222 0.96 0.09 22.09
N LYS A 223 1.97 -0.10 22.95
CA LYS A 223 1.78 0.01 24.40
C LYS A 223 1.29 1.42 24.77
N GLY A 224 0.20 1.49 25.52
CA GLY A 224 -0.40 2.75 25.96
C GLY A 224 -1.30 3.44 24.94
N GLY A 225 -1.45 2.88 23.74
CA GLY A 225 -2.52 3.21 22.82
C GLY A 225 -3.89 2.75 23.32
N SER A 226 -4.96 3.28 22.73
CA SER A 226 -6.34 2.92 23.06
C SER A 226 -7.17 2.64 21.81
N GLY A 227 -8.40 2.14 21.99
CA GLY A 227 -9.30 1.76 20.89
C GLY A 227 -9.43 0.25 20.72
N PHE A 228 -9.61 -0.23 19.49
CA PHE A 228 -9.85 -1.65 19.24
C PHE A 228 -9.43 -2.15 17.85
N ALA A 229 -9.10 -3.44 17.80
CA ALA A 229 -9.03 -4.24 16.59
C ALA A 229 -9.99 -5.42 16.77
N ARG A 230 -11.15 -5.43 16.09
CA ARG A 230 -12.21 -6.42 16.33
C ARG A 230 -12.84 -6.94 15.06
N LYS A 231 -13.46 -8.13 15.12
CA LYS A 231 -14.12 -8.78 13.97
C LYS A 231 -13.17 -8.89 12.77
N ILE A 232 -12.00 -9.48 13.03
CA ILE A 232 -10.95 -9.71 12.05
C ILE A 232 -10.89 -11.21 11.80
N THR A 233 -11.04 -11.62 10.54
CA THR A 233 -11.00 -13.03 10.16
C THR A 233 -9.93 -13.26 9.10
N TYR A 234 -9.07 -14.24 9.35
CA TYR A 234 -8.19 -14.83 8.35
C TYR A 234 -8.69 -16.24 8.05
N GLU A 235 -9.16 -16.49 6.83
CA GLU A 235 -9.80 -17.76 6.45
C GLU A 235 -9.15 -18.35 5.20
N LYS A 236 -8.95 -19.67 5.15
CA LYS A 236 -8.41 -20.35 3.97
C LYS A 236 -7.08 -19.75 3.50
N ILE A 237 -6.21 -19.42 4.45
CA ILE A 237 -4.87 -18.92 4.17
C ILE A 237 -3.86 -20.08 4.06
N THR A 238 -2.92 -19.98 3.14
CA THR A 238 -1.82 -20.94 2.98
C THR A 238 -0.51 -20.27 3.37
N LEU A 239 0.20 -20.82 4.34
CA LEU A 239 1.45 -20.25 4.86
C LEU A 239 2.62 -21.16 4.45
N ARG A 240 3.57 -20.64 3.67
CA ARG A 240 4.75 -21.38 3.19
C ARG A 240 6.01 -20.60 3.56
N LYS A 241 6.81 -21.15 4.47
CA LYS A 241 8.03 -20.47 4.97
C LYS A 241 7.72 -19.06 5.51
N ALA A 242 6.58 -18.90 6.18
CA ALA A 242 6.30 -17.72 6.99
C ALA A 242 7.03 -17.87 8.33
N PHE A 243 7.84 -16.90 8.73
CA PHE A 243 8.62 -17.01 9.97
C PHE A 243 7.69 -17.03 11.20
N ASN A 244 6.73 -16.10 11.28
CA ASN A 244 5.64 -16.11 12.23
C ASN A 244 4.30 -16.37 11.50
N PRO A 245 3.75 -17.61 11.51
CA PRO A 245 2.49 -17.89 10.83
C PRO A 245 1.35 -16.94 11.23
N ILE A 246 1.20 -16.69 12.54
CA ILE A 246 0.26 -15.74 13.14
C ILE A 246 1.00 -15.03 14.28
N ILE A 247 0.88 -13.71 14.37
CA ILE A 247 1.42 -12.93 15.48
C ILE A 247 0.46 -11.79 15.87
N ILE A 248 0.19 -11.68 17.18
CA ILE A 248 -0.59 -10.59 17.75
C ILE A 248 0.28 -9.96 18.84
N ASP A 249 0.69 -8.73 18.62
CA ASP A 249 1.59 -8.00 19.49
C ASP A 249 0.93 -6.72 20.00
N GLN A 250 0.72 -6.64 21.32
CA GLN A 250 0.17 -5.46 22.00
C GLN A 250 1.23 -4.56 22.66
N HIS A 251 2.50 -4.90 22.50
CA HIS A 251 3.64 -4.15 23.01
C HIS A 251 4.52 -3.65 21.86
N TYR A 252 3.91 -3.41 20.70
CA TYR A 252 4.65 -3.00 19.50
C TYR A 252 5.42 -1.71 19.79
N ASP A 253 6.71 -1.73 19.52
CA ASP A 253 7.61 -0.60 19.60
C ASP A 253 8.50 -0.53 18.34
N TYR A 254 9.07 0.65 18.08
CA TYR A 254 10.08 0.79 17.02
C TYR A 254 11.43 0.18 17.44
N ASP A 255 11.60 -0.14 18.74
CA ASP A 255 12.82 -0.66 19.36
C ASP A 255 12.83 -2.20 19.44
N GLY A 256 12.40 -2.87 18.36
CA GLY A 256 12.93 -4.17 17.96
C GLY A 256 12.90 -5.31 18.99
N LEU A 257 11.97 -5.34 19.94
CA LEU A 257 11.88 -6.47 20.87
C LEU A 257 11.04 -7.61 20.28
N LYS A 258 11.78 -8.62 19.78
CA LYS A 258 11.34 -10.00 19.57
C LYS A 258 10.65 -10.54 20.83
N VAL A 259 9.35 -10.37 20.96
CA VAL A 259 8.58 -11.13 21.96
C VAL A 259 8.07 -12.40 21.29
N LEU A 260 8.93 -13.42 21.29
CA LEU A 260 8.48 -14.81 21.20
C LEU A 260 7.65 -15.08 22.45
N ARG A 261 6.32 -15.15 22.29
CA ARG A 261 5.49 -15.92 23.21
C ARG A 261 4.82 -17.01 22.38
N THR A 262 5.43 -18.19 22.43
CA THR A 262 4.70 -19.42 22.18
C THR A 262 3.52 -19.46 23.13
N LEU A 263 2.35 -19.80 22.60
CA LEU A 263 1.19 -20.16 23.40
C LEU A 263 1.55 -21.46 24.13
N ASP A 264 1.68 -21.38 25.45
CA ASP A 264 1.52 -22.54 26.34
C ASP A 264 0.02 -22.79 26.57
#